data_AF-A0A0W1S7C7-F1
#
_entry.id   AF-A0A0W1S7C7-F1
#
_cell.length_a   1.000
_cell.length_b   1.000
_cell.length_c   1.000
_cell.angle_alpha   90.00
_cell.angle_beta   90.00
_cell.angle_gamma   90.00
#
_symmetry.space_group_name_H-M   'P 1'
#
loop_
_entity.id
_entity.type
_entity.pdbx_description
1 polymer ?
#
loop_
_entity_poly.entity_id
_entity_poly.type
_entity_poly.pdbx_seq_one_letter_code
_entity_poly.pdbx_strand_id
1 'polypeptide(L)'
;MPREYDKLVRDDIPEIIRESGETPVVHVADADDFDRRLGEKLVEEAEEFAESGAVEELADVFADVFAVVDAILARRESDWDTIRDLAAEKAAERGGFDDGIVLERVEEGRPDAR
;
A
#
# COMPACT_ATOMS: atom_id res chain seq x y z
N MET A 1 -1.46 -8.35 29.69
CA MET A 1 -0.15 -7.83 29.26
C MET A 1 -0.41 -6.74 28.22
N PRO A 2 0.44 -5.70 28.11
CA PRO A 2 0.27 -4.70 27.06
C PRO A 2 0.41 -5.34 25.67
N ARG A 3 -0.30 -4.79 24.69
CA ARG A 3 -0.15 -5.13 23.26
C ARG A 3 0.79 -4.09 22.65
N GLU A 4 1.80 -4.55 21.93
CA GLU A 4 2.77 -3.69 21.26
C GLU A 4 2.46 -3.64 19.76
N TYR A 5 2.56 -2.44 19.19
CA TYR A 5 2.29 -2.18 17.79
C TYR A 5 3.37 -1.26 17.23
N ASP A 6 3.79 -1.51 16.00
CA ASP A 6 4.75 -0.66 15.27
C ASP A 6 4.18 -0.31 13.90
N LYS A 7 3.10 0.47 13.90
CA LYS A 7 2.38 0.83 12.66
C LYS A 7 1.86 2.26 12.66
N LEU A 8 1.69 2.80 11.45
CA LEU A 8 1.01 4.06 11.22
C LEU A 8 -0.51 3.86 11.34
N VAL A 9 -1.19 4.75 12.05
CA VAL A 9 -2.65 4.72 12.23
C VAL A 9 -3.25 6.06 11.83
N ARG A 10 -4.55 6.08 11.52
CA ARG A 10 -5.28 7.34 11.25
C ARG A 10 -5.37 8.21 12.50
N ASP A 11 -5.53 9.52 12.29
CA ASP A 11 -5.46 10.55 13.33
C ASP A 11 -6.43 10.33 14.50
N ASP A 12 -7.62 9.79 14.23
CA ASP A 12 -8.66 9.55 15.24
C ASP A 12 -8.50 8.23 16.00
N ILE A 13 -7.63 7.32 15.54
CA ILE A 13 -7.45 5.99 16.17
C ILE A 13 -7.02 6.08 17.63
N PRO A 14 -6.08 6.97 18.04
CA PRO A 14 -5.76 7.14 19.45
C PRO A 14 -6.97 7.56 20.29
N GLU A 15 -7.87 8.39 19.77
CA GLU A 15 -9.07 8.78 20.52
C GLU A 15 -10.06 7.63 20.64
N ILE A 16 -10.29 6.88 19.56
CA ILE A 16 -11.14 5.69 19.56
C ILE A 16 -10.64 4.65 20.58
N ILE A 17 -9.32 4.47 20.72
CA ILE A 17 -8.73 3.58 21.74
C ILE A 17 -8.98 4.10 23.17
N ARG A 18 -9.00 5.43 23.39
CA ARG A 18 -9.36 6.00 24.70
C ARG A 18 -10.84 5.78 25.01
N GLU A 19 -11.70 5.98 24.02
CA GLU A 19 -13.16 5.77 24.14
C GLU A 19 -13.51 4.31 24.45
N SER A 20 -12.71 3.34 23.99
CA SER A 20 -12.85 1.92 24.33
C SER A 20 -12.38 1.57 25.76
N GLY A 21 -11.86 2.54 26.51
CA GLY A 21 -11.35 2.37 27.87
C GLY A 21 -9.90 1.89 27.94
N GLU A 22 -9.20 1.85 26.81
CA GLU A 22 -7.77 1.54 26.75
C GLU A 22 -6.93 2.84 26.76
N THR A 23 -5.60 2.70 26.93
CA THR A 23 -4.69 3.86 26.93
C THR A 23 -3.68 3.69 25.81
N PRO A 24 -3.77 4.47 24.71
CA PRO A 24 -2.82 4.38 23.62
C PRO A 24 -1.50 5.06 24.00
N VAL A 25 -0.39 4.46 23.59
CA VAL A 25 0.94 5.08 23.64
C VAL A 25 1.33 5.40 22.20
N VAL A 26 1.49 6.69 21.88
CA VAL A 26 1.70 7.18 20.51
C VAL A 26 2.87 8.15 20.45
N HIS A 27 3.48 8.25 19.28
CA HIS A 27 4.42 9.29 18.92
C HIS A 27 4.07 9.81 17.53
N VAL A 28 4.53 11.03 17.21
CA VAL A 28 4.41 11.59 15.87
C VAL A 28 5.73 11.34 15.15
N ALA A 29 5.66 10.71 13.98
CA ALA A 29 6.83 10.45 13.13
C ALA A 29 7.46 11.77 12.64
N ASP A 30 8.78 11.80 12.52
CA ASP A 30 9.47 12.86 11.80
C ASP A 30 9.34 12.66 10.27
N ALA A 31 9.93 13.55 9.47
CA ALA A 31 9.75 13.50 8.02
C ALA A 31 10.27 12.19 7.38
N ASP A 32 11.44 11.71 7.80
CA ASP A 32 12.05 10.50 7.23
C ASP A 32 11.34 9.24 7.73
N ASP A 33 10.99 9.22 9.03
CA ASP A 33 10.21 8.14 9.61
C ASP A 33 8.82 8.06 8.97
N PHE A 34 8.18 9.20 8.71
CA PHE A 34 6.85 9.23 8.09
C PHE A 34 6.86 8.65 6.66
N ASP A 35 7.86 8.98 5.84
CA ASP A 35 7.98 8.38 4.50
C ASP A 35 8.13 6.86 4.56
N ARG A 36 8.95 6.37 5.49
CA ARG A 36 9.11 4.93 5.73
C ARG A 36 7.79 4.29 6.16
N ARG A 37 7.11 4.89 7.14
CA ARG A 37 5.84 4.44 7.71
C ARG A 37 4.70 4.40 6.70
N LEU A 38 4.65 5.37 5.76
CA LEU A 38 3.71 5.36 4.64
C LEU A 38 3.95 4.14 3.73
N GLY A 39 5.21 3.85 3.39
CA GLY A 39 5.56 2.65 2.61
C GLY A 39 5.17 1.34 3.32
N GLU A 40 5.45 1.24 4.63
CA GLU A 40 5.06 0.10 5.46
C GLU A 40 3.54 -0.07 5.53
N LYS A 41 2.80 1.04 5.63
CA LYS A 41 1.33 1.02 5.66
C LYS A 41 0.74 0.45 4.37
N LEU A 42 1.29 0.80 3.20
CA LEU A 42 0.84 0.20 1.93
C LEU A 42 1.01 -1.33 1.89
N VAL A 43 2.10 -1.83 2.48
CA VAL A 43 2.37 -3.27 2.54
C VAL A 43 1.42 -3.97 3.51
N GLU A 44 1.21 -3.41 4.70
CA GLU A 44 0.26 -3.92 5.70
C GLU A 44 -1.13 -4.15 5.09
N GLU A 45 -1.70 -3.13 4.43
CA GLU A 45 -3.03 -3.20 3.83
C GLU A 45 -3.09 -4.26 2.70
N ALA A 46 -2.04 -4.34 1.87
CA ALA A 46 -1.98 -5.35 0.82
C ALA A 46 -1.91 -6.78 1.38
N GLU A 47 -1.22 -6.98 2.51
CA GLU A 47 -1.16 -8.25 3.23
C GLU A 47 -2.51 -8.60 3.87
N GLU A 48 -3.20 -7.64 4.50
CA GLU A 48 -4.53 -7.83 5.09
C GLU A 48 -5.56 -8.30 4.04
N PHE A 49 -5.58 -7.68 2.86
CA PHE A 49 -6.42 -8.18 1.75
C PHE A 49 -5.99 -9.55 1.24
N ALA A 50 -4.68 -9.82 1.13
CA ALA A 50 -4.19 -11.12 0.66
C ALA A 50 -4.57 -12.26 1.62
N GLU A 51 -4.63 -12.00 2.93
CA GLU A 51 -5.06 -12.98 3.94
C GLU A 51 -6.58 -13.17 3.99
N SER A 52 -7.33 -12.08 3.92
CA SER A 52 -8.79 -12.08 4.06
C SER A 52 -9.51 -12.50 2.78
N GLY A 53 -9.12 -11.90 1.65
CA GLY A 53 -9.82 -12.02 0.36
C GLY A 53 -11.25 -11.45 0.35
N ALA A 54 -11.69 -10.81 1.43
CA ALA A 54 -13.02 -10.22 1.53
C ALA A 54 -13.13 -8.90 0.74
N VAL A 55 -14.32 -8.63 0.21
CA VAL A 55 -14.60 -7.40 -0.55
C VAL A 55 -14.67 -6.19 0.39
N GLU A 56 -15.14 -6.40 1.62
CA GLU A 56 -15.16 -5.39 2.67
C GLU A 56 -13.73 -4.95 3.00
N GLU A 57 -12.81 -5.91 3.15
CA GLU A 57 -11.38 -5.62 3.36
C GLU A 57 -10.80 -4.83 2.20
N LEU A 58 -11.17 -5.17 0.96
CA LEU A 58 -10.73 -4.42 -0.22
C LEU A 58 -11.15 -2.96 -0.18
N ALA A 59 -12.31 -2.64 0.41
CA ALA A 59 -12.76 -1.26 0.57
C ALA A 59 -11.92 -0.49 1.60
N ASP A 60 -11.57 -1.16 2.71
CA ASP A 60 -10.70 -0.59 3.75
C ASP A 60 -9.29 -0.37 3.20
N VAL A 61 -8.71 -1.37 2.54
CA VAL A 61 -7.43 -1.27 1.82
C VAL A 61 -7.45 -0.12 0.82
N PHE A 62 -8.54 0.04 0.05
CA PHE A 62 -8.63 1.14 -0.90
C PHE A 62 -8.63 2.50 -0.20
N ALA A 63 -9.32 2.64 0.92
CA ALA A 63 -9.37 3.88 1.69
C ALA A 63 -7.99 4.25 2.27
N ASP A 64 -7.30 3.28 2.87
CA ASP A 64 -5.98 3.51 3.47
C ASP A 64 -4.88 3.69 2.40
N VAL A 65 -4.87 2.87 1.35
CA VAL A 65 -3.95 3.05 0.22
C VAL A 65 -4.15 4.41 -0.44
N PHE A 66 -5.39 4.86 -0.64
CA PHE A 66 -5.65 6.17 -1.23
C PHE A 66 -5.10 7.30 -0.35
N ALA A 67 -5.35 7.26 0.96
CA ALA A 67 -4.83 8.27 1.90
C ALA A 67 -3.29 8.27 1.92
N VAL A 68 -2.67 7.09 1.91
CA VAL A 68 -1.22 6.96 1.90
C VAL A 68 -0.60 7.47 0.60
N VAL A 69 -1.17 7.13 -0.56
CA VAL A 69 -0.71 7.63 -1.86
C VAL A 69 -0.86 9.15 -1.92
N ASP A 70 -1.97 9.71 -1.44
CA ASP A 70 -2.18 11.16 -1.39
C ASP A 70 -1.09 11.87 -0.55
N ALA A 71 -0.77 11.32 0.62
CA ALA A 71 0.32 11.82 1.47
C ALA A 71 1.69 11.74 0.77
N ILE A 72 1.97 10.64 0.06
CA ILE A 72 3.21 10.48 -0.71
C ILE A 72 3.28 11.52 -1.85
N LEU A 73 2.18 11.73 -2.57
CA LEU A 73 2.12 12.67 -3.69
C LEU A 73 2.32 14.12 -3.24
N ALA A 74 1.66 14.51 -2.14
CA ALA A 74 1.82 15.82 -1.53
C ALA A 74 3.28 16.11 -1.16
N ARG A 75 4.00 15.09 -0.65
CA ARG A 75 5.41 15.22 -0.26
C ARG A 75 6.38 15.21 -1.45
N ARG A 76 5.97 14.65 -2.59
CA ARG A 76 6.76 14.56 -3.82
C ARG A 76 6.42 15.63 -4.85
N GLU A 77 5.56 16.59 -4.49
CA GLU A 77 5.08 17.63 -5.41
C GLU A 77 4.48 17.03 -6.70
N SER A 78 3.76 15.92 -6.56
CA SER A 78 3.12 15.17 -7.64
C SER A 78 1.62 15.10 -7.42
N ASP A 79 0.87 14.63 -8.42
CA ASP A 79 -0.58 14.51 -8.34
C ASP A 79 -1.11 13.18 -8.90
N TRP A 80 -2.40 12.96 -8.70
CA TRP A 80 -3.10 11.78 -9.18
C TRP A 80 -3.15 11.68 -10.70
N ASP A 81 -3.12 12.81 -11.42
CA ASP A 81 -3.13 12.84 -12.87
C ASP A 81 -1.82 12.23 -13.41
N THR A 82 -0.70 12.66 -12.85
CA THR A 82 0.64 12.14 -13.14
C THR A 82 0.72 10.63 -12.89
N ILE A 83 0.20 10.15 -11.75
CA ILE A 83 0.19 8.70 -11.44
C ILE A 83 -0.69 7.93 -12.42
N ARG A 84 -1.88 8.46 -12.75
CA ARG A 84 -2.79 7.81 -13.71
C ARG A 84 -2.18 7.71 -15.10
N ASP A 85 -1.49 8.75 -15.56
CA ASP A 85 -0.83 8.76 -16.86
C ASP A 85 0.31 7.73 -16.91
N LEU A 86 1.17 7.69 -15.87
CA LEU A 86 2.24 6.71 -15.77
C LEU A 86 1.72 5.26 -15.68
N ALA A 87 0.59 5.04 -14.99
CA ALA A 87 -0.05 3.74 -14.91
C ALA A 87 -0.67 3.33 -16.26
N ALA A 88 -1.30 4.26 -16.96
CA ALA A 88 -1.89 4.03 -18.28
C ALA A 88 -0.82 3.72 -19.34
N GLU A 89 0.31 4.42 -19.33
CA GLU A 89 1.44 4.15 -20.23
C GLU A 89 1.97 2.71 -20.03
N LYS A 90 2.16 2.28 -18.79
CA LYS A 90 2.58 0.90 -18.48
C LYS A 90 1.55 -0.13 -18.94
N ALA A 91 0.26 0.12 -18.73
CA ALA A 91 -0.80 -0.78 -19.18
C ALA A 91 -0.85 -0.87 -20.72
N ALA A 92 -0.62 0.25 -21.42
CA ALA A 92 -0.53 0.26 -22.88
C ALA A 92 0.73 -0.47 -23.41
N GLU A 93 1.86 -0.33 -22.72
CA GLU A 93 3.13 -1.00 -23.08
C GLU A 93 3.08 -2.51 -22.79
N ARG A 94 2.48 -2.92 -21.66
CA ARG A 94 2.65 -4.26 -21.07
C ARG A 94 1.38 -5.09 -21.00
N GLY A 95 0.23 -4.50 -21.31
CA GLY A 95 -1.08 -5.13 -21.11
C GLY A 95 -1.60 -5.00 -19.68
N GLY A 96 -2.84 -5.48 -19.49
CA GLY A 96 -3.51 -5.57 -18.19
C GLY A 96 -3.43 -6.99 -17.59
N PHE A 97 -4.28 -7.25 -16.61
CA PHE A 97 -4.38 -8.55 -15.94
C PHE A 97 -5.54 -9.41 -16.44
N ASP A 98 -6.26 -8.97 -17.49
CA ASP A 98 -7.49 -9.60 -17.99
C ASP A 98 -7.29 -11.06 -18.46
N ASP A 99 -6.12 -11.39 -19.00
CA ASP A 99 -5.80 -12.72 -19.51
C ASP A 99 -5.35 -13.70 -18.40
N GLY A 100 -5.17 -13.22 -17.16
CA GLY A 100 -4.80 -14.08 -16.02
C GLY A 100 -3.48 -14.83 -16.17
N ILE A 101 -2.50 -14.25 -16.88
CA ILE A 101 -1.22 -14.90 -17.19
C ILE A 101 -0.34 -14.96 -15.94
N VAL A 102 0.09 -16.17 -15.56
CA VAL A 102 1.05 -16.43 -14.47
C VAL A 102 2.37 -16.90 -15.06
N LEU A 103 3.46 -16.19 -14.77
CA LEU A 103 4.80 -16.57 -15.20
C LEU A 103 5.40 -17.59 -14.21
N GLU A 104 5.54 -18.84 -14.63
CA GLU A 104 6.09 -19.91 -13.77
C GLU A 104 7.62 -20.01 -13.81
N ARG A 105 8.25 -19.73 -14.96
CA ARG A 105 9.71 -19.79 -15.14
C ARG A 105 10.14 -19.09 -16.43
N VAL A 106 11.38 -18.61 -16.46
CA VAL A 106 12.09 -18.13 -17.66
C VAL A 106 13.29 -19.02 -17.88
N GLU A 107 13.42 -19.61 -19.08
CA GLU A 107 14.59 -20.39 -19.48
C GLU A 107 15.49 -19.56 -20.40
N GLU A 108 16.81 -19.70 -20.26
CA GLU A 108 17.75 -19.01 -21.15
C GLU A 108 17.62 -19.54 -22.58
N GLY A 109 17.42 -18.63 -23.55
CA GLY A 109 17.36 -19.00 -24.96
C GLY A 109 18.73 -19.52 -25.43
N ARG A 110 18.80 -20.79 -25.85
CA ARG A 110 19.93 -21.24 -26.66
C ARG A 110 19.82 -20.49 -28.00
N PRO A 111 20.77 -19.60 -28.35
CA PRO A 111 20.73 -18.98 -29.67
C PRO A 111 20.77 -20.11 -30.70
N ASP A 112 19.76 -20.17 -31.55
CA ASP A 112 19.64 -21.19 -32.58
C ASP A 112 20.97 -21.30 -33.33
N ALA A 113 21.60 -22.47 -33.20
CA ALA A 113 22.76 -22.82 -34.00
C ALA A 113 22.29 -22.91 -35.45
N ARG A 114 22.47 -21.82 -36.20
CA ARG A 114 22.37 -21.81 -37.66
C ARG A 114 23.52 -22.58 -38.29
#